data_AF-A0A3D1PDF8-F1
#
_entry.id   AF-A0A3D1PDF8-F1
#
_cell.length_a   1.000
_cell.length_b   1.000
_cell.length_c   1.000
_cell.angle_alpha   90.00
_cell.angle_beta   90.00
_cell.angle_gamma   90.00
#
_symmetry.space_group_name_H-M   'P 1'
#
loop_
_entity.id
_entity.type
_entity.pdbx_description
1 polymer ?
#
loop_
_entity_poly.entity_id
_entity_poly.type
_entity_poly.pdbx_seq_one_letter_code
_entity_poly.pdbx_strand_id
1 'polypeptide(L)'
;MQKPMPVNWGELQQRLTPYLFLLPALLVLGLTVFYPAFQAFYLSFTRYEYDLTQPPQWVGFVNFRRLWADPVFWQTMGNTLVYLVGVVPILAIVPLALAILVNQKLSGIQWFRAAYYTPVVISMVVAGIAWRWLYAQNGLLNQLLKQLGITDGIPWLTSPKFA
;
A
#
# COMPACT_ATOMS: atom_id res chain seq x y z
N MET A 1 -1.79 22.60 -58.53
CA MET A 1 -0.71 22.32 -57.56
C MET A 1 -0.86 23.28 -56.38
N GLN A 2 -1.38 22.83 -55.24
CA GLN A 2 -1.55 23.66 -54.05
C GLN A 2 -0.21 23.74 -53.28
N LYS A 3 0.23 24.96 -53.00
CA LYS A 3 1.48 25.25 -52.25
C LYS A 3 1.25 24.89 -50.77
N PRO A 4 2.14 24.14 -50.10
CA PRO A 4 1.94 23.78 -48.70
C PRO A 4 1.90 25.04 -47.82
N MET A 5 0.94 25.10 -46.89
CA MET A 5 0.79 26.22 -45.97
C MET A 5 2.06 26.38 -45.10
N PRO A 6 2.51 27.62 -44.81
CA PRO A 6 3.67 27.85 -43.98
C PRO A 6 3.42 27.36 -42.56
N VAL A 7 4.33 26.52 -42.03
CA VAL A 7 4.27 26.00 -40.66
C VAL A 7 4.35 27.17 -39.68
N ASN A 8 3.27 27.41 -38.92
CA ASN A 8 3.22 28.44 -37.90
C ASN A 8 3.93 27.93 -36.62
N TRP A 9 5.22 28.23 -36.49
CA TRP A 9 6.06 27.79 -35.38
C TRP A 9 5.56 28.21 -33.99
N GLY A 10 4.80 29.31 -33.88
CA GLY A 10 4.21 29.77 -32.62
C GLY A 10 3.09 28.85 -32.10
N GLU A 11 2.25 28.33 -32.98
CA GLU A 11 1.21 27.35 -32.61
C GLU A 11 1.83 25.99 -32.24
N LEU A 12 2.91 25.60 -32.93
CA LEU A 12 3.64 24.37 -32.62
C LEU A 12 4.30 24.45 -31.24
N GLN A 13 4.91 25.59 -30.90
CA GLN A 13 5.51 25.82 -29.58
C GLN A 13 4.46 25.80 -28.47
N GLN A 14 3.32 26.49 -28.64
CA GLN A 14 2.25 26.48 -27.63
C GLN A 14 1.68 25.07 -27.40
N ARG A 15 1.64 24.23 -28.44
CA ARG A 15 1.20 22.83 -28.33
C ARG A 15 2.24 21.90 -27.71
N LEU A 16 3.53 22.09 -27.99
CA LEU A 16 4.61 21.20 -27.52
C LEU A 16 5.15 21.56 -26.14
N THR A 17 5.02 22.83 -25.72
CA THR A 17 5.53 23.31 -24.42
C THR A 17 5.00 22.50 -23.24
N PRO A 18 3.69 22.19 -23.13
CA PRO A 18 3.17 21.35 -22.04
C PRO A 18 3.78 19.93 -22.01
N TYR A 19 3.98 19.32 -23.18
CA TYR A 19 4.59 17.98 -23.27
C TYR A 19 6.07 17.99 -22.87
N LEU A 20 6.79 19.08 -23.17
CA LEU A 20 8.17 19.25 -22.76
C LEU A 20 8.30 19.34 -21.23
N PHE A 21 7.35 20.01 -20.57
CA PHE A 21 7.28 20.07 -19.10
C PHE A 21 6.86 18.73 -18.46
N LEU A 22 6.08 17.91 -19.16
CA LEU A 22 5.72 16.56 -18.73
C LEU A 22 6.85 15.55 -18.92
N LEU A 23 7.75 15.78 -19.89
CA LEU A 23 8.80 14.84 -20.28
C LEU A 23 9.66 14.35 -19.10
N PRO A 24 10.18 15.21 -18.19
CA PRO A 24 10.99 14.74 -17.06
C PRO A 24 10.20 13.82 -16.12
N ALA A 25 8.93 14.17 -15.83
CA ALA A 25 8.07 13.35 -14.99
C ALA A 25 7.75 12.00 -15.65
N LEU A 26 7.46 12.00 -16.95
CA LEU A 26 7.20 10.79 -17.73
C LEU A 26 8.45 9.90 -17.84
N LEU A 27 9.64 10.49 -17.96
CA LEU A 27 10.89 9.74 -17.97
C LEU A 27 11.14 9.06 -16.61
N VAL A 28 10.96 9.79 -15.52
CA VAL A 28 11.11 9.24 -14.17
C VAL A 28 10.10 8.12 -13.93
N LEU A 29 8.81 8.34 -14.22
CA LEU A 29 7.77 7.30 -14.10
C LEU A 29 8.06 6.11 -15.03
N GLY A 30 8.48 6.38 -16.26
CA GLY A 30 8.88 5.38 -17.25
C GLY A 30 9.95 4.45 -16.72
N LEU A 31 11.03 5.01 -16.17
CA LEU A 31 12.18 4.25 -15.70
C LEU A 31 11.96 3.61 -14.33
N THR A 32 11.22 4.25 -13.43
CA THR A 32 11.10 3.80 -12.03
C THR A 32 9.85 2.97 -11.75
N VAL A 33 8.81 3.09 -12.58
CA VAL A 33 7.54 2.38 -12.39
C VAL A 33 7.28 1.43 -13.54
N PHE A 34 7.24 1.95 -14.77
CA PHE A 34 6.82 1.14 -15.93
C PHE A 34 7.89 0.10 -16.32
N TYR A 35 9.14 0.51 -16.40
CA TYR A 35 10.25 -0.39 -16.73
C TYR A 35 10.32 -1.62 -15.79
N PRO A 36 10.38 -1.47 -14.44
CA PRO A 36 10.38 -2.63 -13.55
C PRO A 36 9.06 -3.42 -13.58
N ALA A 37 7.91 -2.78 -13.84
CA ALA A 37 6.65 -3.48 -14.00
C ALA A 37 6.65 -4.40 -15.23
N PHE A 38 7.11 -3.91 -16.38
CA PHE A 38 7.27 -4.73 -17.58
C PHE A 38 8.31 -5.84 -17.39
N GLN A 39 9.41 -5.55 -16.70
CA GLN A 39 10.40 -6.55 -16.35
C GLN A 39 9.81 -7.64 -15.45
N ALA A 40 9.08 -7.30 -14.40
CA ALA A 40 8.41 -8.25 -13.52
C ALA A 40 7.37 -9.08 -14.27
N PHE A 41 6.61 -8.44 -15.18
CA PHE A 41 5.67 -9.14 -16.04
C PHE A 41 6.38 -10.17 -16.94
N TYR A 42 7.47 -9.80 -17.61
CA TYR A 42 8.27 -10.72 -18.41
C TYR A 42 8.83 -11.88 -17.55
N LEU A 43 9.41 -11.56 -16.40
CA LEU A 43 9.97 -12.54 -15.47
C LEU A 43 8.93 -13.51 -14.92
N SER A 44 7.65 -13.11 -14.84
CA SER A 44 6.58 -14.02 -14.41
C SER A 44 6.40 -15.24 -15.33
N PHE A 45 6.84 -15.15 -16.59
CA PHE A 45 6.84 -16.25 -17.56
C PHE A 45 8.17 -16.99 -17.65
N THR A 46 9.17 -16.58 -16.86
CA THR A 46 10.48 -17.22 -16.82
C THR A 46 10.68 -17.98 -15.51
N ARG A 47 11.50 -19.02 -15.57
CA ARG A 47 12.09 -19.64 -14.39
C ARG A 47 13.31 -18.83 -14.05
N TYR A 48 13.13 -17.97 -13.05
CA TYR A 48 14.16 -17.13 -12.48
C TYR A 48 14.24 -17.48 -10.99
N GLU A 49 15.16 -18.40 -10.67
CA GLU A 49 15.36 -18.86 -9.29
C GLU A 49 16.24 -17.88 -8.51
N TYR A 50 16.36 -18.08 -7.20
CA TYR A 50 17.21 -17.26 -6.32
C TYR A 50 18.68 -17.22 -6.73
N ASP A 51 19.11 -18.13 -7.61
CA ASP A 51 20.42 -18.10 -8.22
C ASP A 51 20.44 -17.13 -9.42
N LEU A 52 20.70 -15.85 -9.11
CA LEU A 52 20.83 -14.76 -10.08
C LEU A 52 21.97 -14.98 -11.10
N THR A 53 22.76 -16.05 -10.96
CA THR A 53 23.85 -16.39 -11.89
C THR A 53 23.36 -17.08 -13.16
N GLN A 54 22.14 -17.65 -13.15
CA GLN A 54 21.57 -18.30 -14.33
C GLN A 54 20.67 -17.33 -15.11
N PRO A 55 20.78 -17.29 -16.45
CA PRO A 55 19.90 -16.46 -17.25
C PRO A 55 18.44 -16.95 -17.12
N PRO A 56 17.45 -16.03 -17.12
CA PRO A 56 16.04 -16.39 -17.01
C PRO A 56 15.63 -17.32 -18.15
N GLN A 57 15.12 -18.50 -17.81
CA GLN A 57 14.68 -19.49 -18.79
C GLN A 57 13.19 -19.32 -19.07
N TRP A 58 12.78 -19.16 -20.32
CA TRP A 58 11.36 -19.04 -20.64
C TRP A 58 10.60 -20.35 -20.36
N VAL A 59 9.59 -20.30 -19.49
CA VAL A 59 8.75 -21.45 -19.11
C VAL A 59 7.26 -21.22 -19.41
N GLY A 60 6.91 -20.08 -19.99
CA GLY A 60 5.52 -19.72 -20.31
C GLY A 60 4.63 -19.73 -19.07
N PHE A 61 3.51 -20.45 -19.12
CA PHE A 61 2.49 -20.44 -18.05
C PHE A 61 2.73 -21.43 -16.91
N VAL A 62 3.93 -22.03 -16.78
CA VAL A 62 4.21 -23.02 -15.74
C VAL A 62 4.07 -22.41 -14.34
N ASN A 63 4.56 -21.20 -14.11
CA ASN A 63 4.46 -20.51 -12.82
C ASN A 63 3.01 -20.28 -12.40
N PHE A 64 2.15 -19.88 -13.35
CA PHE A 64 0.73 -19.66 -13.09
C PHE A 64 -0.02 -20.96 -12.77
N ARG A 65 0.28 -22.06 -13.48
CA ARG A 65 -0.31 -23.38 -13.17
C ARG A 65 0.10 -23.87 -11.78
N ARG A 66 1.36 -23.64 -11.40
CA ARG A 66 1.86 -23.95 -10.05
C ARG A 66 1.13 -23.15 -8.98
N LEU A 67 0.99 -21.82 -9.16
CA LEU A 67 0.25 -20.94 -8.25
C LEU A 67 -1.22 -21.35 -8.12
N TRP A 68 -1.87 -21.69 -9.22
CA TRP A 68 -3.27 -22.07 -9.23
C TRP A 68 -3.55 -23.36 -8.43
N ALA A 69 -2.62 -24.31 -8.46
CA ALA A 69 -2.70 -25.56 -7.70
C ALA A 69 -2.23 -25.43 -6.24
N ASP A 70 -1.69 -24.28 -5.85
CA ASP A 70 -1.15 -24.06 -4.51
C ASP A 70 -2.26 -23.66 -3.52
N PRO A 71 -2.57 -24.49 -2.50
CA PRO A 71 -3.58 -24.13 -1.50
C PRO A 71 -3.19 -22.89 -0.67
N VAL A 72 -1.90 -22.63 -0.48
CA VAL A 72 -1.41 -21.46 0.27
C VAL A 72 -1.71 -20.16 -0.48
N PHE A 73 -1.65 -20.19 -1.83
CA PHE A 73 -2.03 -19.05 -2.66
C PHE A 73 -3.50 -18.65 -2.42
N TRP A 74 -4.41 -19.62 -2.47
CA TRP A 74 -5.84 -19.38 -2.26
C TRP A 74 -6.17 -18.94 -0.83
N GLN A 75 -5.50 -19.53 0.17
CA GLN A 75 -5.65 -19.10 1.55
C GLN A 75 -5.19 -17.65 1.74
N THR A 76 -4.03 -17.29 1.18
CA THR A 76 -3.48 -15.93 1.27
C THR A 76 -4.35 -14.91 0.55
N MET A 77 -4.88 -15.27 -0.62
CA MET A 77 -5.83 -14.45 -1.38
C MET A 77 -7.12 -14.21 -0.59
N GLY A 78 -7.68 -15.27 0.00
CA GLY A 78 -8.85 -15.18 0.87
C GLY A 78 -8.62 -14.26 2.06
N ASN A 79 -7.48 -14.42 2.77
CA ASN A 79 -7.12 -13.56 3.88
C ASN A 79 -6.99 -12.09 3.47
N THR A 80 -6.39 -11.83 2.30
CA THR A 80 -6.24 -10.47 1.76
C THR A 80 -7.59 -9.85 1.41
N LEU A 81 -8.51 -10.63 0.83
CA LEU A 81 -9.86 -10.17 0.53
C LEU A 81 -10.67 -9.88 1.79
N VAL A 82 -10.59 -10.76 2.81
CA VAL A 82 -11.24 -10.53 4.11
C VAL A 82 -10.68 -9.27 4.77
N TYR A 83 -9.36 -9.10 4.76
CA TYR A 83 -8.71 -7.89 5.28
C TYR A 83 -9.18 -6.64 4.52
N LEU A 84 -9.22 -6.69 3.19
CA LEU A 84 -9.67 -5.57 2.35
C LEU A 84 -11.11 -5.18 2.69
N VAL A 85 -12.04 -6.14 2.71
CA VAL A 85 -13.46 -5.88 2.98
C VAL A 85 -13.69 -5.41 4.41
N GLY A 86 -12.90 -5.89 5.38
CA GLY A 86 -13.00 -5.44 6.77
C GLY A 86 -12.41 -4.05 6.99
N VAL A 87 -11.23 -3.78 6.44
CA VAL A 87 -10.45 -2.59 6.78
C VAL A 87 -10.78 -1.39 5.89
N VAL A 88 -10.99 -1.60 4.59
CA VAL A 88 -11.21 -0.47 3.65
C VAL A 88 -12.47 0.35 3.99
N PRO A 89 -13.63 -0.24 4.30
CA PRO A 89 -14.80 0.53 4.69
C PRO A 89 -14.57 1.32 5.98
N ILE A 90 -13.87 0.76 6.95
CA ILE A 90 -13.54 1.46 8.21
C ILE A 90 -12.63 2.66 7.90
N LEU A 91 -11.61 2.47 7.06
CA LEU A 91 -10.70 3.53 6.63
C LEU A 91 -11.36 4.60 5.74
N ALA A 92 -12.52 4.31 5.14
CA ALA A 92 -13.29 5.30 4.40
C ALA A 92 -14.30 6.03 5.31
N ILE A 93 -15.09 5.27 6.07
CA ILE A 93 -16.22 5.77 6.86
C ILE A 93 -15.74 6.54 8.09
N VAL A 94 -14.78 5.99 8.84
CA VAL A 94 -14.33 6.62 10.10
C VAL A 94 -13.68 7.98 9.83
N PRO A 95 -12.69 8.11 8.93
CA PRO A 95 -12.11 9.42 8.63
C PRO A 95 -13.10 10.41 8.05
N LEU A 96 -14.06 9.95 7.22
CA LEU A 96 -15.11 10.81 6.69
C LEU A 96 -16.05 11.31 7.80
N ALA A 97 -16.49 10.44 8.72
CA ALA A 97 -17.30 10.84 9.86
C ALA A 97 -16.57 11.83 10.76
N LEU A 98 -15.27 11.59 11.02
CA LEU A 98 -14.42 12.51 11.77
C LEU A 98 -14.25 13.85 11.03
N ALA A 99 -14.07 13.84 9.70
CA ALA A 99 -13.96 15.06 8.91
C ALA A 99 -15.24 15.91 9.00
N ILE A 100 -16.42 15.29 8.96
CA ILE A 100 -17.70 15.97 9.14
C ILE A 100 -17.83 16.57 10.54
N LEU A 101 -17.44 15.82 11.58
CA LEU A 101 -17.47 16.30 12.97
C LEU A 101 -16.56 17.52 13.18
N VAL A 102 -15.36 17.47 12.59
CA VAL A 102 -14.34 18.52 12.72
C VAL A 102 -14.61 19.76 11.85
N ASN A 103 -15.54 19.64 10.89
CA ASN A 103 -15.98 20.76 10.07
C ASN A 103 -17.07 21.61 10.77
N GLN A 104 -17.63 21.15 11.87
CA GLN A 104 -18.62 21.92 12.64
C GLN A 104 -17.92 22.97 13.53
N LYS A 105 -18.62 24.07 13.85
CA LYS A 105 -18.14 25.13 14.76
C LYS A 105 -18.22 24.66 16.22
N LEU A 106 -17.47 23.61 16.58
CA LEU A 106 -17.39 23.09 17.94
C LEU A 106 -16.31 23.83 18.74
N SER A 107 -16.59 24.17 19.99
CA SER A 107 -15.59 24.69 20.93
C SER A 107 -14.58 23.59 21.27
N GLY A 108 -13.27 23.87 21.14
CA GLY A 108 -12.19 22.89 21.39
C GLY A 108 -11.68 22.13 20.16
N ILE A 109 -12.19 22.46 18.96
CA ILE A 109 -11.83 21.82 17.69
C ILE A 109 -10.32 21.87 17.38
N GLN A 110 -9.62 22.90 17.87
CA GLN A 110 -8.18 23.07 17.64
C GLN A 110 -7.35 22.00 18.37
N TRP A 111 -7.71 21.66 19.60
CA TRP A 111 -7.09 20.56 20.34
C TRP A 111 -7.42 19.20 19.72
N PHE A 112 -8.68 19.01 19.29
CA PHE A 112 -9.09 17.79 18.61
C PHE A 112 -8.33 17.56 17.30
N ARG A 113 -8.18 18.61 16.48
CA ARG A 113 -7.37 18.56 15.25
C ARG A 113 -5.93 18.17 15.58
N ALA A 114 -5.29 18.82 16.56
CA ALA A 114 -3.92 18.50 16.94
C ALA A 114 -3.76 17.03 17.37
N ALA A 115 -4.65 16.53 18.24
CA ALA A 115 -4.62 15.15 18.71
C ALA A 115 -4.83 14.12 17.57
N TYR A 116 -5.79 14.37 16.68
CA TYR A 116 -6.08 13.48 15.54
C TYR A 116 -4.96 13.46 14.49
N TYR A 117 -4.28 14.59 14.25
CA TYR A 117 -3.17 14.64 13.28
C TYR A 117 -1.85 14.08 13.84
N THR A 118 -1.69 14.02 15.17
CA THR A 118 -0.44 13.56 15.80
C THR A 118 0.02 12.16 15.35
N PRO A 119 -0.85 11.13 15.26
CA PRO A 119 -0.43 9.79 14.85
C PRO A 119 0.16 9.72 13.44
N VAL A 120 -0.28 10.59 12.53
CA VAL A 120 0.21 10.62 11.14
C VAL A 120 1.68 11.04 11.08
N VAL A 121 2.16 11.77 12.09
CA VAL A 121 3.55 12.23 12.19
C VAL A 121 4.45 11.16 12.80
N ILE A 122 3.89 10.15 13.46
CA ILE A 122 4.65 9.04 14.05
C ILE A 122 5.17 8.13 12.93
N SER A 123 6.45 7.78 12.95
CA SER A 123 7.02 6.88 11.95
C SER A 123 6.46 5.47 12.09
N MET A 124 6.32 4.76 10.96
CA MET A 124 5.83 3.39 10.94
C MET A 124 6.66 2.45 11.84
N VAL A 125 7.96 2.68 11.95
CA VAL A 125 8.86 1.92 12.83
C VAL A 125 8.50 2.14 14.30
N VAL A 126 8.31 3.40 14.73
CA VAL A 126 7.95 3.72 16.11
C VAL A 126 6.57 3.17 16.45
N ALA A 127 5.61 3.33 15.54
CA ALA A 127 4.28 2.74 15.70
C ALA A 127 4.35 1.21 15.84
N GLY A 128 5.18 0.53 15.03
CA GLY A 128 5.38 -0.92 15.12
C GLY A 128 5.99 -1.36 16.46
N ILE A 129 6.95 -0.60 17.00
CA ILE A 129 7.52 -0.86 18.33
C ILE A 129 6.46 -0.69 19.42
N ALA A 130 5.66 0.38 19.36
CA ALA A 130 4.58 0.63 20.31
C ALA A 130 3.55 -0.51 20.29
N TRP A 131 3.13 -0.95 19.09
CA TRP A 131 2.22 -2.09 18.94
C TRP A 131 2.80 -3.39 19.49
N ARG A 132 4.08 -3.67 19.20
CA ARG A 132 4.76 -4.87 19.72
C ARG A 132 4.80 -4.88 21.24
N TRP A 133 5.04 -3.72 21.87
CA TRP A 133 5.03 -3.60 23.33
C TRP A 133 3.63 -3.76 23.91
N LEU A 134 2.62 -3.17 23.26
CA LEU A 134 1.23 -3.20 23.69
C LEU A 134 0.61 -4.61 23.62
N TYR A 135 0.91 -5.35 22.56
CA TYR A 135 0.45 -6.73 22.31
C TYR A 135 1.40 -7.83 22.81
N ALA A 136 2.51 -7.47 23.44
CA ALA A 136 3.39 -8.45 24.06
C ALA A 136 2.64 -9.28 25.10
N GLN A 137 3.10 -10.50 25.37
CA GLN A 137 2.48 -11.36 26.39
C GLN A 137 2.42 -10.68 27.77
N ASN A 138 3.45 -9.89 28.12
CA ASN A 138 3.50 -9.05 29.33
C ASN A 138 3.21 -7.56 29.03
N GLY A 139 2.62 -7.27 27.87
CA GLY A 139 2.31 -5.92 27.41
C GLY A 139 1.13 -5.30 28.15
N LEU A 140 0.91 -4.01 27.88
CA LEU A 140 -0.11 -3.20 28.55
C LEU A 140 -1.51 -3.84 28.49
N LEU A 141 -1.91 -4.40 27.35
CA LEU A 141 -3.24 -5.02 27.22
C LEU A 141 -3.42 -6.22 28.15
N ASN A 142 -2.44 -7.11 28.21
CA ASN A 142 -2.52 -8.27 29.11
C ASN A 142 -2.41 -7.86 30.58
N GLN A 143 -1.70 -6.79 30.91
CA GLN A 143 -1.69 -6.24 32.28
C GLN A 143 -3.07 -5.69 32.67
N LEU A 144 -3.73 -4.97 31.78
CA LEU A 144 -5.11 -4.48 32.00
C LEU A 144 -6.10 -5.64 32.12
N LEU A 145 -5.98 -6.68 31.28
CA LEU A 145 -6.83 -7.87 31.37
C LEU A 145 -6.63 -8.65 32.67
N LYS A 146 -5.40 -8.70 33.20
CA LYS A 146 -5.11 -9.29 34.51
C LYS A 146 -5.80 -8.54 35.64
N GLN A 147 -5.89 -7.22 35.57
CA GLN A 147 -6.65 -6.41 36.55
C GLN A 147 -8.16 -6.68 36.49
N LEU A 148 -8.67 -7.08 35.32
CA LEU A 148 -10.06 -7.46 35.10
C LEU A 148 -10.34 -8.96 35.36
N GLY A 149 -9.36 -9.70 35.91
CA GLY A 149 -9.53 -11.11 36.32
C GLY A 149 -9.17 -12.16 35.27
N ILE A 150 -8.64 -11.77 34.10
CA ILE A 150 -8.16 -12.71 33.06
C ILE A 150 -6.66 -12.95 33.29
N THR A 151 -6.33 -14.04 33.98
CA THR A 151 -4.97 -14.31 34.48
C THR A 151 -4.00 -14.84 33.43
N ASP A 152 -4.50 -15.61 32.45
CA ASP A 152 -3.65 -16.42 31.59
C ASP A 152 -2.99 -15.62 30.45
N GLY A 153 -3.46 -14.39 30.22
CA GLY A 153 -2.96 -13.50 29.17
C GLY A 153 -3.28 -14.00 27.76
N ILE A 154 -3.64 -13.09 26.85
CA ILE A 154 -3.97 -13.48 25.47
C ILE A 154 -2.69 -13.40 24.62
N PRO A 155 -2.32 -14.47 23.89
CA PRO A 155 -1.19 -14.45 22.98
C PRO A 155 -1.57 -13.79 21.63
N TRP A 156 -1.73 -12.46 21.66
CA TRP A 156 -2.24 -11.65 20.53
C TRP A 156 -1.48 -11.83 19.22
N LEU A 157 -0.14 -11.95 19.27
CA LEU A 157 0.71 -12.01 18.08
C LEU A 157 1.08 -13.43 17.65
N THR A 158 0.80 -14.43 18.48
CA THR A 158 1.30 -15.81 18.28
C THR A 158 0.20 -16.84 18.15
N SER A 159 -1.07 -16.44 18.26
CA SER A 159 -2.22 -17.35 18.13
C SER A 159 -2.97 -17.05 16.82
N PRO A 160 -3.10 -18.00 15.88
CA PRO A 160 -3.88 -17.84 14.65
C PRO A 160 -5.38 -17.58 14.86
N LYS A 161 -5.87 -17.72 16.10
CA LYS A 161 -7.26 -17.39 16.46
C LYS A 161 -7.43 -15.89 16.76
N PHE A 162 -6.35 -15.20 17.08
CA PHE A 162 -6.35 -13.78 17.49
C PHE A 162 -5.40 -12.90 16.65
N ALA A 163 -4.46 -13.50 15.92
CA ALA A 163 -3.57 -12.90 14.92
C ALA A 163 -4.14 -13.12 13.52
#